data_AF-A0A2V5U9N5-F1
#
_entry.id   AF-A0A2V5U9N5-F1
#
_cell.length_a   1.000
_cell.length_b   1.000
_cell.length_c   1.000
_cell.angle_alpha   90.00
_cell.angle_beta   90.00
_cell.angle_gamma   90.00
#
_symmetry.space_group_name_H-M   'P 1'
#
loop_
_entity.id
_entity.type
_entity.pdbx_description
1 polymer ?
#
loop_
_entity_poly.entity_id
_entity_poly.type
_entity_poly.pdbx_seq_one_letter_code
_entity_poly.pdbx_strand_id
1 'polypeptide(L)'
;MKAHGGISYDNAAVAACPKHLLQFAVDQRYDDYTPVDHAVWRFIMRQNIFFLREYAHKVYFQGLLNTGISFERIPRIQEMNDILAKIGWGAVAVDGFIPPAAFMEFQAYKVLVIACDMRQIHHIEYTPAPDIVHEAAGHAPIIVDREYSKYLQRFGEVGAKAMSSKKDFELYQAIRHLSILKEQPNAEPKEVEEAQKLVEHRQKTLGEPSEMALLSRLHWWTVEYGLIGTLENPKIYGAGLLSSIGESVSCLEPEVKKIPYSIDAQNYAFDITTKQPQLFVCRDFEHLKDVLEEFASKMAYQVGGLEGINKAVECNNVATCEYSSGLQVSGVFDEVITDANNAPVYLRTTGKTALAFRNKELDGHGIDYHKEGFGSPVGKWKQTPASPELLTNAQLHALGIVEGKKVKLEFVSGIVVSGRVEKILRRDGKLLLIAFSNCNAKYGDRV
;
A
#
# COMPACT_ATOMS: atom_id res chain seq x y z
N MET A 1 -5.31 -16.01 -32.11
CA MET A 1 -6.25 -16.17 -30.97
C MET A 1 -5.61 -15.42 -29.81
N LYS A 2 -6.21 -14.31 -29.32
CA LYS A 2 -5.64 -13.56 -28.20
C LYS A 2 -5.65 -14.48 -26.98
N ALA A 3 -4.47 -14.81 -26.44
CA ALA A 3 -4.36 -15.61 -25.23
C ALA A 3 -5.19 -14.95 -24.13
N HIS A 4 -6.05 -15.73 -23.47
CA HIS A 4 -6.56 -15.35 -22.16
C HIS A 4 -5.32 -15.22 -21.25
N GLY A 5 -5.03 -13.99 -20.81
CA GLY A 5 -3.75 -13.62 -20.19
C GLY A 5 -3.47 -14.37 -18.89
N GLY A 6 -2.22 -14.28 -18.42
CA GLY A 6 -1.58 -15.03 -17.33
C GLY A 6 -2.14 -14.94 -15.92
N ILE A 7 -3.40 -14.54 -15.80
CA ILE A 7 -4.15 -14.52 -14.57
C ILE A 7 -4.93 -15.82 -14.48
N SER A 8 -4.47 -16.72 -13.62
CA SER A 8 -5.23 -17.91 -13.24
C SER A 8 -6.28 -17.56 -12.20
N TYR A 9 -7.52 -17.38 -12.66
CA TYR A 9 -8.69 -17.13 -11.82
C TYR A 9 -9.15 -18.36 -11.01
N ASP A 10 -8.50 -19.50 -11.19
CA ASP A 10 -8.79 -20.71 -10.41
C ASP A 10 -8.31 -20.60 -8.95
N ASN A 11 -7.39 -19.67 -8.66
CA ASN A 11 -6.98 -19.36 -7.30
C ASN A 11 -7.93 -18.31 -6.68
N ALA A 12 -8.55 -18.66 -5.54
CA ALA A 12 -9.53 -17.80 -4.86
C ALA A 12 -8.97 -16.43 -4.40
N ALA A 13 -7.70 -16.35 -4.00
CA ALA A 13 -7.06 -15.10 -3.60
C ALA A 13 -6.87 -14.17 -4.82
N VAL A 14 -6.37 -14.73 -5.93
CA VAL A 14 -6.20 -13.98 -7.20
C VAL A 14 -7.56 -13.55 -7.77
N ALA A 15 -8.57 -14.42 -7.71
CA ALA A 15 -9.93 -14.10 -8.16
C ALA A 15 -10.61 -13.01 -7.31
N ALA A 16 -10.22 -12.87 -6.04
CA ALA A 16 -10.72 -11.82 -5.15
C ALA A 16 -10.06 -10.45 -5.43
N CYS A 17 -8.93 -10.40 -6.15
CA CYS A 17 -8.28 -9.14 -6.47
C CYS A 17 -9.16 -8.25 -7.36
N PRO A 18 -9.24 -6.95 -7.07
CA PRO A 18 -9.95 -6.01 -7.89
C PRO A 18 -9.25 -5.81 -9.26
N LYS A 19 -10.03 -5.43 -10.27
CA LYS A 19 -9.55 -5.30 -11.65
C LYS A 19 -8.38 -4.33 -11.81
N HIS A 20 -8.31 -3.28 -10.98
CA HIS A 20 -7.22 -2.31 -11.02
C HIS A 20 -5.90 -2.87 -10.50
N LEU A 21 -5.91 -3.96 -9.73
CA LEU A 21 -4.67 -4.67 -9.38
C LEU A 21 -4.27 -5.62 -10.51
N LEU A 22 -5.23 -6.39 -11.02
CA LEU A 22 -4.99 -7.38 -12.06
C LEU A 22 -4.45 -6.79 -13.38
N GLN A 23 -4.58 -5.47 -13.62
CA GLN A 23 -3.95 -4.82 -14.77
C GLN A 23 -2.42 -4.88 -14.75
N PHE A 24 -1.80 -5.10 -13.58
CA PHE A 24 -0.35 -5.23 -13.44
C PHE A 24 0.14 -6.67 -13.64
N ALA A 25 -0.77 -7.65 -13.59
CA ALA A 25 -0.41 -9.04 -13.77
C ALA A 25 -0.16 -9.36 -15.25
N VAL A 26 0.92 -10.09 -15.52
CA VAL A 26 1.33 -10.50 -16.88
C VAL A 26 1.54 -12.02 -16.95
N ASP A 27 1.68 -12.54 -18.16
CA ASP A 27 2.10 -13.93 -18.38
C ASP A 27 3.59 -14.11 -18.06
N GLN A 28 3.92 -15.15 -17.30
CA GLN A 28 5.31 -15.59 -17.19
C GLN A 28 5.74 -16.19 -18.53
N ARG A 29 6.68 -15.54 -19.23
CA ARG A 29 7.31 -16.05 -20.44
C ARG A 29 8.33 -17.14 -20.11
N TYR A 30 7.86 -18.28 -19.63
CA TYR A 30 8.73 -19.33 -19.09
C TYR A 30 9.70 -19.90 -20.13
N ASP A 31 9.29 -19.96 -21.39
CA ASP A 31 10.12 -20.52 -22.46
C ASP A 31 11.27 -19.57 -22.88
N ASP A 32 11.29 -18.33 -22.36
CA ASP A 32 12.40 -17.39 -22.55
C ASP A 32 13.58 -17.72 -21.62
N TYR A 33 13.39 -18.51 -20.55
CA TYR A 33 14.49 -18.93 -19.69
C TYR A 33 15.41 -19.91 -20.42
N THR A 34 16.70 -19.55 -20.47
CA THR A 34 17.72 -20.37 -21.10
C THR A 34 18.20 -21.49 -20.16
N PRO A 35 18.90 -22.51 -20.68
CA PRO A 35 19.59 -23.48 -19.84
C PRO A 35 20.59 -22.85 -18.86
N VAL A 36 21.14 -21.68 -19.19
CA VAL A 36 22.04 -20.91 -18.31
C VAL A 36 21.26 -20.35 -17.13
N ASP A 37 20.09 -19.75 -17.36
CA ASP A 37 19.23 -19.22 -16.29
C ASP A 37 18.83 -20.32 -15.30
N HIS A 38 18.42 -21.48 -15.81
CA HIS A 38 18.14 -22.64 -14.98
C HIS A 38 19.37 -23.15 -14.21
N ALA A 39 20.57 -23.08 -14.79
CA ALA A 39 21.81 -23.46 -14.10
C ALA A 39 22.18 -22.46 -12.99
N VAL A 40 22.02 -21.16 -13.23
CA VAL A 40 22.22 -20.10 -12.24
C VAL A 40 21.25 -20.29 -11.07
N TRP A 41 19.97 -20.52 -11.35
CA TRP A 41 18.97 -20.85 -10.34
C TRP A 41 19.41 -22.03 -9.47
N ARG A 42 19.76 -23.16 -10.10
CA ARG A 42 20.22 -24.36 -9.39
C ARG A 42 21.42 -24.09 -8.50
N PHE A 43 22.38 -23.32 -9.01
CA PHE A 43 23.58 -22.97 -8.26
C PHE A 43 23.22 -22.17 -7.01
N ILE A 44 22.43 -21.09 -7.16
CA ILE A 44 22.01 -20.25 -6.04
C ILE A 44 21.22 -21.07 -5.01
N MET A 45 20.23 -21.85 -5.44
CA MET A 45 19.43 -22.66 -4.53
C MET A 45 20.29 -23.66 -3.74
N ARG A 46 21.28 -24.30 -4.37
CA ARG A 46 22.17 -25.24 -3.69
C ARG A 46 23.07 -24.55 -2.65
N GLN A 47 23.62 -23.38 -2.97
CA GLN A 47 24.42 -22.60 -2.02
C GLN A 47 23.57 -22.11 -0.85
N ASN A 48 22.42 -21.50 -1.14
CA ASN A 48 21.51 -20.97 -0.12
C ASN A 48 21.03 -22.08 0.81
N ILE A 49 20.60 -23.24 0.28
CA ILE A 49 20.11 -24.35 1.11
C ILE A 49 21.19 -24.89 2.04
N PHE A 50 22.44 -24.99 1.58
CA PHE A 50 23.53 -25.51 2.41
C PHE A 50 23.70 -24.72 3.70
N PHE A 51 23.70 -23.38 3.60
CA PHE A 51 23.83 -22.49 4.74
C PHE A 51 22.50 -22.30 5.50
N LEU A 52 21.43 -21.92 4.80
CA LEU A 52 20.14 -21.55 5.40
C LEU A 52 19.45 -22.70 6.12
N ARG A 53 19.80 -23.96 5.85
CA ARG A 53 19.28 -25.10 6.61
C ARG A 53 19.53 -24.98 8.12
N GLU A 54 20.64 -24.36 8.52
CA GLU A 54 21.00 -24.16 9.93
C GLU A 54 20.63 -22.76 10.43
N TYR A 55 20.75 -21.73 9.59
CA TYR A 55 20.68 -20.33 10.01
C TYR A 55 19.34 -19.64 9.71
N ALA A 56 18.51 -20.16 8.81
CA ALA A 56 17.19 -19.60 8.57
C ALA A 56 16.18 -20.02 9.67
N HIS A 57 15.08 -19.28 9.74
CA HIS A 57 13.94 -19.66 10.57
C HIS A 57 13.46 -21.06 10.17
N LYS A 58 13.10 -21.87 11.16
CA LYS A 58 12.79 -23.32 11.02
C LYS A 58 11.77 -23.67 9.93
N VAL A 59 10.90 -22.73 9.56
CA VAL A 59 9.86 -22.92 8.54
C VAL A 59 10.39 -22.81 7.11
N TYR A 60 11.54 -22.15 6.90
CA TYR A 60 12.05 -21.78 5.58
C TYR A 60 12.21 -22.99 4.65
N PHE A 61 12.92 -24.03 5.10
CA PHE A 61 13.24 -25.17 4.24
C PHE A 61 11.99 -25.94 3.80
N GLN A 62 11.07 -26.24 4.73
CA GLN A 62 9.81 -26.89 4.39
C GLN A 62 8.90 -25.93 3.60
N GLY A 63 9.01 -24.63 3.87
CA GLY A 63 8.35 -23.55 3.17
C GLY A 63 8.62 -23.56 1.68
N LEU A 64 9.89 -23.69 1.26
CA LEU A 64 10.27 -23.79 -0.16
C LEU A 64 9.46 -24.87 -0.89
N LEU A 65 9.38 -26.06 -0.31
CA LEU A 65 8.63 -27.18 -0.90
C LEU A 65 7.11 -26.91 -0.89
N ASN A 66 6.62 -26.32 0.20
CA ASN A 66 5.21 -26.01 0.41
C ASN A 66 4.72 -24.77 -0.37
N THR A 67 5.59 -24.08 -1.09
CA THR A 67 5.23 -22.97 -1.99
C THR A 67 5.58 -23.22 -3.45
N GLY A 68 5.93 -24.46 -3.80
CA GLY A 68 6.17 -24.86 -5.19
C GLY A 68 7.57 -24.52 -5.71
N ILE A 69 8.51 -24.25 -4.83
CA ILE A 69 9.88 -23.93 -5.22
C ILE A 69 10.65 -25.20 -5.53
N SER A 70 11.08 -25.32 -6.79
CA SER A 70 11.98 -26.38 -7.23
C SER A 70 13.44 -25.97 -7.04
N PHE A 71 14.28 -26.90 -6.60
CA PHE A 71 15.73 -26.67 -6.50
C PHE A 71 16.46 -26.90 -7.83
N GLU A 72 15.80 -27.53 -8.81
CA GLU A 72 16.42 -27.99 -10.06
C GLU A 72 16.08 -27.12 -11.28
N ARG A 73 15.04 -26.28 -11.17
CA ARG A 73 14.60 -25.36 -12.22
C ARG A 73 13.90 -24.14 -11.61
N ILE A 74 13.94 -23.03 -12.33
CA ILE A 74 13.11 -21.85 -12.07
C ILE A 74 11.64 -22.28 -11.98
N PRO A 75 10.88 -21.86 -10.95
CA PRO A 75 9.50 -22.28 -10.75
C PRO A 75 8.58 -21.67 -11.81
N ARG A 76 7.55 -22.43 -12.21
CA ARG A 76 6.43 -21.88 -12.96
C ARG A 76 5.49 -21.16 -11.98
N ILE A 77 5.15 -19.91 -12.24
CA ILE A 77 4.28 -19.13 -11.34
C ILE A 77 2.91 -19.81 -11.20
N GLN A 78 2.41 -20.49 -12.23
CA GLN A 78 1.19 -21.29 -12.12
C GLN A 78 1.33 -22.42 -11.09
N GLU A 79 2.44 -23.16 -11.09
CA GLU A 79 2.69 -24.24 -10.11
C GLU A 79 2.74 -23.66 -8.69
N MET A 80 3.38 -22.50 -8.51
CA MET A 80 3.38 -21.79 -7.22
C MET A 80 1.98 -21.35 -6.82
N ASN A 81 1.22 -20.76 -7.73
CA ASN A 81 -0.14 -20.28 -7.50
C ASN A 81 -1.09 -21.41 -7.08
N ASP A 82 -1.00 -22.58 -7.72
CA ASP A 82 -1.79 -23.77 -7.38
C ASP A 82 -1.45 -24.34 -5.99
N ILE A 83 -0.18 -24.27 -5.60
CA ILE A 83 0.28 -24.74 -4.30
C ILE A 83 -0.08 -23.75 -3.19
N LEU A 84 0.15 -22.45 -3.40
CA LEU A 84 -0.22 -21.38 -2.48
C LEU A 84 -1.73 -21.35 -2.22
N ALA A 85 -2.56 -21.75 -3.19
CA ALA A 85 -4.01 -21.87 -3.02
C ALA A 85 -4.39 -22.73 -1.81
N LYS A 86 -3.58 -23.76 -1.49
CA LYS A 86 -3.80 -24.68 -0.37
C LYS A 86 -3.66 -24.03 1.00
N ILE A 87 -2.94 -22.91 1.08
CA ILE A 87 -2.77 -22.10 2.30
C ILE A 87 -3.53 -20.76 2.21
N GLY A 88 -4.38 -20.59 1.20
CA GLY A 88 -5.19 -19.39 1.02
C GLY A 88 -4.43 -18.18 0.47
N TRP A 89 -3.27 -18.40 -0.16
CA TRP A 89 -2.50 -17.39 -0.89
C TRP A 89 -2.56 -17.64 -2.39
N GLY A 90 -2.14 -16.65 -3.17
CA GLY A 90 -1.91 -16.78 -4.60
C GLY A 90 -0.61 -16.10 -5.02
N ALA A 91 -0.29 -16.23 -6.30
CA ALA A 91 0.84 -15.53 -6.90
C ALA A 91 0.47 -15.03 -8.30
N VAL A 92 0.97 -13.85 -8.65
CA VAL A 92 0.88 -13.28 -10.00
C VAL A 92 2.27 -12.86 -10.46
N ALA A 93 2.54 -13.08 -11.75
CA ALA A 93 3.71 -12.52 -12.41
C ALA A 93 3.45 -11.04 -12.71
N VAL A 94 4.47 -10.20 -12.54
CA VAL A 94 4.42 -8.79 -12.95
C VAL A 94 5.62 -8.44 -13.82
N ASP A 95 5.43 -7.45 -14.68
CA ASP A 95 6.47 -6.88 -15.52
C ASP A 95 7.15 -5.73 -14.75
N GLY A 96 8.20 -6.07 -14.00
CA GLY A 96 9.02 -5.12 -13.26
C GLY A 96 8.27 -4.27 -12.22
N PHE A 97 8.50 -2.96 -12.27
CA PHE A 97 8.17 -2.03 -11.18
C PHE A 97 6.68 -1.62 -11.16
N ILE A 98 5.95 -2.09 -10.15
CA ILE A 98 4.56 -1.68 -9.88
C ILE A 98 4.49 -0.57 -8.82
N PRO A 99 3.41 0.25 -8.80
CA PRO A 99 3.25 1.27 -7.76
C PRO A 99 3.28 0.65 -6.34
N PRO A 100 3.98 1.26 -5.36
CA PRO A 100 4.06 0.72 -4.00
C PRO A 100 2.70 0.45 -3.35
N ALA A 101 1.71 1.33 -3.59
CA ALA A 101 0.35 1.13 -3.10
C ALA A 101 -0.30 -0.13 -3.68
N ALA A 102 -0.07 -0.42 -4.97
CA ALA A 102 -0.58 -1.64 -5.61
C ALA A 102 0.11 -2.89 -5.07
N PHE A 103 1.43 -2.83 -4.86
CA PHE A 103 2.20 -3.92 -4.23
C PHE A 103 1.65 -4.26 -2.83
N MET A 104 1.45 -3.25 -1.99
CA MET A 104 0.86 -3.44 -0.66
C MET A 104 -0.57 -3.98 -0.74
N GLU A 105 -1.39 -3.47 -1.66
CA GLU A 105 -2.76 -3.94 -1.81
C GLU A 105 -2.82 -5.41 -2.26
N PHE A 106 -1.95 -5.88 -3.16
CA PHE A 106 -1.86 -7.30 -3.50
C PHE A 106 -1.64 -8.19 -2.26
N GLN A 107 -0.77 -7.77 -1.34
CA GLN A 107 -0.55 -8.50 -0.08
C GLN A 107 -1.80 -8.50 0.81
N ALA A 108 -2.59 -7.42 0.83
CA ALA A 108 -3.87 -7.38 1.55
C ALA A 108 -4.86 -8.46 1.06
N TYR A 109 -4.79 -8.79 -0.23
CA TYR A 109 -5.54 -9.88 -0.88
C TYR A 109 -4.83 -11.24 -0.83
N LYS A 110 -3.71 -11.36 -0.10
CA LYS A 110 -2.89 -12.59 0.01
C LYS A 110 -2.35 -13.06 -1.34
N VAL A 111 -1.96 -12.12 -2.19
CA VAL A 111 -1.35 -12.42 -3.48
C VAL A 111 0.08 -11.91 -3.48
N LEU A 112 1.02 -12.82 -3.75
CA LEU A 112 2.40 -12.48 -4.00
C LEU A 112 2.58 -11.93 -5.41
N VAL A 113 3.36 -10.87 -5.50
CA VAL A 113 3.76 -10.24 -6.76
C VAL A 113 5.17 -10.73 -7.07
N ILE A 114 5.36 -11.39 -8.21
CA ILE A 114 6.64 -12.02 -8.55
C ILE A 114 7.19 -11.41 -9.84
N ALA A 115 8.33 -10.73 -9.73
CA ALA A 115 9.16 -10.36 -10.87
C ALA A 115 9.69 -11.62 -11.55
N CYS A 116 9.55 -11.71 -12.87
CA CYS A 116 9.91 -12.91 -13.62
C CYS A 116 11.36 -12.93 -14.10
N ASP A 117 12.08 -11.82 -14.04
CA ASP A 117 13.45 -11.78 -14.54
C ASP A 117 14.38 -12.64 -13.70
N MET A 118 15.39 -13.24 -14.34
CA MET A 118 16.44 -13.98 -13.66
C MET A 118 17.73 -13.15 -13.66
N ARG A 119 18.39 -13.04 -12.49
CA ARG A 119 19.69 -12.37 -12.43
C ARG A 119 20.73 -13.06 -13.30
N GLN A 120 21.65 -12.27 -13.82
CA GLN A 120 22.71 -12.73 -14.73
C GLN A 120 23.85 -13.44 -13.99
N ILE A 121 24.58 -14.29 -14.70
CA ILE A 121 25.72 -15.08 -14.15
C ILE A 121 26.82 -14.22 -13.51
N HIS A 122 27.00 -12.97 -13.94
CA HIS A 122 28.00 -12.05 -13.38
C HIS A 122 27.52 -11.34 -12.09
N HIS A 123 26.25 -11.52 -11.71
CA HIS A 123 25.61 -10.95 -10.51
C HIS A 123 25.01 -12.05 -9.61
N ILE A 124 25.59 -13.25 -9.60
CA ILE A 124 25.07 -14.40 -8.85
C ILE A 124 24.95 -14.11 -7.36
N GLU A 125 25.98 -13.49 -6.78
CA GLU A 125 26.07 -13.27 -5.34
C GLU A 125 25.09 -12.22 -4.84
N TYR A 126 24.76 -11.23 -5.69
CA TYR A 126 23.90 -10.10 -5.34
C TYR A 126 23.38 -9.36 -6.58
N THR A 127 22.11 -8.95 -6.53
CA THR A 127 21.48 -8.02 -7.49
C THR A 127 20.70 -6.95 -6.73
N PRO A 128 20.81 -5.66 -7.11
CA PRO A 128 20.04 -4.59 -6.50
C PRO A 128 18.57 -4.54 -6.99
N ALA A 129 18.25 -5.21 -8.11
CA ALA A 129 16.89 -5.31 -8.61
C ALA A 129 16.26 -6.65 -8.21
N PRO A 130 14.99 -6.67 -7.75
CA PRO A 130 14.30 -7.90 -7.40
C PRO A 130 14.11 -8.79 -8.63
N ASP A 131 14.47 -10.05 -8.48
CA ASP A 131 14.40 -11.08 -9.52
C ASP A 131 13.58 -12.28 -9.01
N ILE A 132 13.34 -13.28 -9.86
CA ILE A 132 12.52 -14.43 -9.49
C ILE A 132 13.11 -15.23 -8.31
N VAL A 133 14.43 -15.19 -8.10
CA VAL A 133 15.06 -15.81 -6.92
C VAL A 133 14.64 -15.07 -5.65
N HIS A 134 14.72 -13.74 -5.65
CA HIS A 134 14.32 -12.91 -4.52
C HIS A 134 12.86 -13.14 -4.13
N GLU A 135 11.96 -13.04 -5.11
CA GLU A 135 10.53 -13.13 -4.87
C GLU A 135 10.09 -14.55 -4.52
N ALA A 136 10.54 -15.55 -5.28
CA ALA A 136 10.08 -16.92 -5.11
C ALA A 136 10.79 -17.66 -3.97
N ALA A 137 12.11 -17.52 -3.85
CA ALA A 137 12.90 -18.25 -2.83
C ALA A 137 13.18 -17.43 -1.56
N GLY A 138 13.02 -16.10 -1.60
CA GLY A 138 13.12 -15.22 -0.43
C GLY A 138 11.79 -15.08 0.30
N HIS A 139 10.77 -14.51 -0.36
CA HIS A 139 9.50 -14.16 0.26
C HIS A 139 8.57 -15.36 0.49
N ALA A 140 8.31 -16.15 -0.56
CA ALA A 140 7.28 -17.20 -0.50
C ALA A 140 7.44 -18.22 0.65
N PRO A 141 8.64 -18.74 0.97
CA PRO A 141 8.77 -19.86 1.91
C PRO A 141 8.29 -19.56 3.33
N ILE A 142 8.41 -18.31 3.81
CA ILE A 142 8.03 -17.98 5.19
C ILE A 142 6.50 -17.87 5.34
N ILE A 143 5.77 -17.62 4.25
CA ILE A 143 4.31 -17.43 4.23
C ILE A 143 3.53 -18.67 4.67
N VAL A 144 4.14 -19.85 4.62
CA VAL A 144 3.52 -21.08 5.14
C VAL A 144 3.31 -21.03 6.66
N ASP A 145 4.04 -20.17 7.36
CA ASP A 145 3.78 -19.87 8.77
C ASP A 145 2.53 -18.99 8.90
N ARG A 146 1.57 -19.46 9.69
CA ARG A 146 0.26 -18.81 9.84
C ARG A 146 0.35 -17.42 10.45
N GLU A 147 1.26 -17.19 11.40
CA GLU A 147 1.37 -15.90 12.07
C GLU A 147 2.09 -14.90 11.16
N TYR A 148 3.15 -15.33 10.48
CA TYR A 148 3.80 -14.50 9.47
C TYR A 148 2.85 -14.16 8.31
N SER A 149 2.09 -15.13 7.81
CA SER A 149 1.10 -14.89 6.76
C SER A 149 0.06 -13.84 7.17
N LYS A 150 -0.46 -13.89 8.41
CA LYS A 150 -1.41 -12.88 8.88
C LYS A 150 -0.74 -11.52 9.01
N TYR A 151 0.50 -11.49 9.50
CA TYR A 151 1.29 -10.26 9.57
C TYR A 151 1.48 -9.64 8.19
N LEU A 152 1.89 -10.42 7.18
CA LEU A 152 2.13 -9.93 5.82
C LEU A 152 0.83 -9.41 5.19
N GLN A 153 -0.28 -10.14 5.34
CA GLN A 153 -1.59 -9.66 4.89
C GLN A 153 -1.96 -8.33 5.57
N ARG A 154 -1.80 -8.25 6.90
CA ARG A 154 -2.10 -7.07 7.68
C ARG A 154 -1.19 -5.89 7.30
N PHE A 155 0.07 -6.16 6.99
CA PHE A 155 1.02 -5.17 6.49
C PHE A 155 0.52 -4.58 5.18
N GLY A 156 0.07 -5.42 4.25
CA GLY A 156 -0.56 -4.99 3.01
C GLY A 156 -1.82 -4.12 3.22
N GLU A 157 -2.71 -4.51 4.16
CA GLU A 157 -3.91 -3.73 4.50
C GLU A 157 -3.58 -2.33 5.05
N VAL A 158 -2.53 -2.24 5.87
CA VAL A 158 -2.04 -0.98 6.43
C VAL A 158 -1.35 -0.15 5.34
N GLY A 159 -0.51 -0.78 4.52
CA GLY A 159 0.21 -0.13 3.42
C GLY A 159 -0.71 0.41 2.34
N ALA A 160 -1.79 -0.29 2.00
CA ALA A 160 -2.81 0.21 1.08
C ALA A 160 -3.51 1.49 1.56
N LYS A 161 -3.41 1.82 2.86
CA LYS A 161 -3.99 3.02 3.48
C LYS A 161 -2.93 4.07 3.85
N ALA A 162 -1.66 3.77 3.71
CA ALA A 162 -0.58 4.71 4.04
C ALA A 162 -0.51 5.83 3.00
N MET A 163 -0.54 7.09 3.47
CA MET A 163 -0.42 8.23 2.58
C MET A 163 1.04 8.44 2.17
N SER A 164 1.27 8.59 0.86
CA SER A 164 2.52 9.10 0.30
C SER A 164 2.47 10.62 0.23
N SER A 165 3.60 11.30 0.39
CA SER A 165 3.67 12.73 0.07
C SER A 165 3.69 12.93 -1.46
N LYS A 166 3.38 14.14 -1.91
CA LYS A 166 3.57 14.53 -3.31
C LYS A 166 5.00 14.27 -3.79
N LYS A 167 6.00 14.54 -2.94
CA LYS A 167 7.42 14.34 -3.26
C LYS A 167 7.80 12.87 -3.39
N ASP A 168 7.23 12.00 -2.56
CA ASP A 168 7.44 10.55 -2.69
C ASP A 168 6.91 10.05 -4.03
N PHE A 169 5.72 10.51 -4.43
CA PHE A 169 5.14 10.14 -5.71
C PHE A 169 5.98 10.66 -6.88
N GLU A 170 6.46 11.90 -6.81
CA GLU A 170 7.38 12.45 -7.80
C GLU A 170 8.69 11.66 -7.88
N LEU A 171 9.29 11.28 -6.75
CA LEU A 171 10.49 10.45 -6.74
C LEU A 171 10.22 9.08 -7.37
N TYR A 172 9.11 8.43 -7.03
CA TYR A 172 8.69 7.17 -7.64
C TYR A 172 8.59 7.28 -9.17
N GLN A 173 7.95 8.33 -9.69
CA GLN A 173 7.84 8.53 -11.14
C GLN A 173 9.21 8.76 -11.80
N ALA A 174 10.13 9.47 -11.14
CA ALA A 174 11.48 9.68 -11.64
C ALA A 174 12.28 8.38 -11.69
N ILE A 175 12.21 7.56 -10.64
CA ILE A 175 12.88 6.25 -10.59
C ILE A 175 12.32 5.32 -11.68
N ARG A 176 10.99 5.26 -11.81
CA ARG A 176 10.33 4.46 -12.84
C ARG A 176 10.76 4.89 -14.24
N HIS A 177 10.78 6.19 -14.52
CA HIS A 177 11.22 6.72 -15.80
C HIS A 177 12.68 6.36 -16.10
N LEU A 178 13.57 6.50 -15.11
CA LEU A 178 14.98 6.10 -15.23
C LEU A 178 15.14 4.60 -15.51
N SER A 179 14.36 3.73 -14.85
CA SER A 179 14.39 2.27 -15.10
C SER A 179 14.03 1.96 -16.54
N ILE A 180 12.92 2.54 -17.03
CA ILE A 180 12.46 2.36 -18.41
C ILE A 180 13.55 2.80 -19.41
N LEU A 181 14.22 3.94 -19.17
CA LEU A 181 15.31 4.40 -20.02
C LEU A 181 16.52 3.45 -19.99
N LYS A 182 16.90 2.94 -18.82
CA LYS A 182 18.04 2.01 -18.70
C LYS A 182 17.81 0.67 -19.39
N GLU A 183 16.56 0.25 -19.52
CA GLU A 183 16.18 -1.02 -20.18
C GLU A 183 15.97 -0.87 -21.69
N GLN A 184 15.86 0.35 -22.21
CA GLN A 184 15.69 0.60 -23.64
C GLN A 184 17.00 0.31 -24.41
N PRO A 185 17.00 -0.56 -25.43
CA PRO A 185 18.22 -0.94 -26.16
C PRO A 185 18.98 0.22 -26.81
N ASN A 186 18.29 1.32 -27.12
CA ASN A 186 18.83 2.50 -27.81
C ASN A 186 18.55 3.80 -27.04
N ALA A 187 18.47 3.76 -25.70
CA ALA A 187 18.31 4.99 -24.94
C ALA A 187 19.48 5.94 -25.15
N GLU A 188 19.18 7.23 -25.39
CA GLU A 188 20.19 8.27 -25.54
C GLU A 188 20.93 8.45 -24.21
N PRO A 189 22.28 8.35 -24.16
CA PRO A 189 23.04 8.47 -22.91
C PRO A 189 22.75 9.74 -22.12
N LYS A 190 22.44 10.82 -22.84
CA LYS A 190 22.06 12.11 -22.25
C LYS A 190 20.73 12.06 -21.49
N GLU A 191 19.74 11.35 -22.02
CA GLU A 191 18.43 11.20 -21.36
C GLU A 191 18.56 10.37 -20.08
N VAL A 192 19.39 9.32 -20.10
CA VAL A 192 19.69 8.52 -18.90
C VAL A 192 20.40 9.38 -17.84
N GLU A 193 21.36 10.21 -18.24
CA GLU A 193 22.07 11.12 -17.33
C GLU A 193 21.13 12.18 -16.72
N GLU A 194 20.23 12.76 -17.51
CA GLU A 194 19.24 13.74 -17.04
C GLU A 194 18.24 13.11 -16.07
N ALA A 195 17.72 11.92 -16.38
CA ALA A 195 16.84 11.17 -15.49
C ALA A 195 17.54 10.77 -14.18
N GLN A 196 18.82 10.37 -14.25
CA GLN A 196 19.63 10.05 -13.07
C GLN A 196 19.82 11.28 -12.16
N LYS A 197 20.16 12.44 -12.74
CA LYS A 197 20.27 13.71 -11.99
C LYS A 197 18.94 14.11 -11.34
N LEU A 198 17.82 13.89 -12.02
CA LEU A 198 16.49 14.18 -11.47
C LEU A 198 16.18 13.30 -10.25
N VAL A 199 16.49 12.00 -10.32
CA VAL A 199 16.34 11.08 -9.18
C VAL A 199 17.18 11.54 -8.00
N GLU A 200 18.46 11.82 -8.22
CA GLU A 200 19.38 12.28 -7.16
C GLU A 200 18.91 13.60 -6.52
N HIS A 201 18.42 14.54 -7.33
CA HIS A 201 17.89 15.81 -6.84
C HIS A 201 16.64 15.61 -5.98
N ARG A 202 15.70 14.76 -6.42
CA ARG A 202 14.47 14.46 -5.67
C ARG A 202 14.77 13.72 -4.37
N GLN A 203 15.68 12.76 -4.37
CA GLN A 203 16.14 12.08 -3.15
C GLN A 203 16.70 13.06 -2.11
N LYS A 204 17.49 14.05 -2.55
CA LYS A 204 18.06 15.08 -1.66
C LYS A 204 17.03 16.08 -1.11
N THR A 205 15.82 16.15 -1.67
CA THR A 205 14.83 17.20 -1.37
C THR A 205 13.50 16.68 -0.80
N LEU A 206 13.42 15.38 -0.48
CA LEU A 206 12.23 14.72 0.09
C LEU A 206 11.69 15.45 1.33
N GLY A 207 12.57 15.84 2.26
CA GLY A 207 12.16 16.44 3.54
C GLY A 207 11.71 15.36 4.54
N GLU A 208 10.71 15.67 5.35
CA GLU A 208 10.17 14.72 6.33
C GLU A 208 9.52 13.51 5.64
N PRO A 209 9.71 12.29 6.19
CA PRO A 209 9.17 11.08 5.60
C PRO A 209 7.65 11.01 5.74
N SER A 210 6.96 10.62 4.68
CA SER A 210 5.54 10.29 4.73
C SER A 210 5.25 9.01 5.52
N GLU A 211 3.96 8.74 5.78
CA GLU A 211 3.53 7.47 6.39
C GLU A 211 3.97 6.27 5.56
N MET A 212 3.87 6.36 4.23
CA MET A 212 4.35 5.31 3.34
C MET A 212 5.88 5.12 3.44
N ALA A 213 6.65 6.21 3.54
CA ALA A 213 8.10 6.12 3.69
C ALA A 213 8.52 5.49 5.03
N LEU A 214 7.84 5.87 6.13
CA LEU A 214 8.06 5.26 7.44
C LEU A 214 7.66 3.78 7.48
N LEU A 215 6.52 3.44 6.88
CA LEU A 215 6.08 2.05 6.76
C LEU A 215 7.04 1.22 5.90
N SER A 216 7.56 1.79 4.81
CA SER A 216 8.56 1.15 3.96
C SER A 216 9.84 0.80 4.72
N ARG A 217 10.27 1.65 5.67
CA ARG A 217 11.40 1.32 6.56
C ARG A 217 11.08 0.15 7.48
N LEU A 218 9.87 0.10 8.06
CA LEU A 218 9.45 -1.07 8.82
C LEU A 218 9.47 -2.34 7.97
N HIS A 219 8.94 -2.29 6.73
CA HIS A 219 8.97 -3.40 5.79
C HIS A 219 10.40 -3.85 5.50
N TRP A 220 11.31 -2.90 5.25
CA TRP A 220 12.71 -3.18 4.96
C TRP A 220 13.38 -3.92 6.12
N TRP A 221 13.22 -3.42 7.34
CA TRP A 221 13.85 -4.01 8.53
C TRP A 221 13.16 -5.28 9.04
N THR A 222 12.05 -5.70 8.42
CA THR A 222 11.36 -6.95 8.75
C THR A 222 11.28 -7.91 7.56
N VAL A 223 10.38 -7.66 6.61
CA VAL A 223 10.09 -8.54 5.49
C VAL A 223 11.33 -8.75 4.62
N GLU A 224 12.15 -7.72 4.41
CA GLU A 224 13.35 -7.82 3.56
C GLU A 224 14.60 -8.26 4.33
N TYR A 225 14.89 -7.64 5.48
CA TYR A 225 16.14 -7.78 6.21
C TYR A 225 15.93 -8.14 7.69
N GLY A 226 14.84 -8.81 8.02
CA GLY A 226 14.51 -9.18 9.39
C GLY A 226 15.23 -10.43 9.91
N LEU A 227 15.54 -10.36 11.20
CA LEU A 227 16.05 -11.46 12.02
C LEU A 227 15.05 -11.80 13.14
N ILE A 228 15.05 -13.05 13.62
CA ILE A 228 14.11 -13.55 14.64
C ILE A 228 14.82 -14.38 15.71
N GLY A 229 14.45 -14.21 16.98
CA GLY A 229 15.02 -14.96 18.11
C GLY A 229 15.76 -14.05 19.11
N THR A 230 16.92 -14.49 19.59
CA THR A 230 17.76 -13.70 20.51
C THR A 230 18.78 -12.87 19.74
N LEU A 231 19.34 -11.83 20.37
CA LEU A 231 20.35 -10.98 19.74
C LEU A 231 21.67 -11.73 19.49
N GLU A 232 21.98 -12.71 20.35
CA GLU A 232 23.22 -13.48 20.32
C GLU A 232 23.18 -14.59 19.27
N ASN A 233 22.01 -15.17 19.02
CA ASN A 233 21.83 -16.26 18.06
C ASN A 233 20.51 -16.11 17.28
N PRO A 234 20.37 -15.04 16.48
CA PRO A 234 19.18 -14.83 15.67
C PRO A 234 19.14 -15.82 14.49
N LYS A 235 17.93 -16.05 13.99
CA LYS A 235 17.65 -16.75 12.74
C LYS A 235 17.19 -15.78 11.66
N ILE A 236 17.44 -16.15 10.41
CA ILE A 236 17.11 -15.32 9.23
C ILE A 236 15.68 -15.60 8.78
N TYR A 237 14.87 -14.56 8.56
CA TYR A 237 13.58 -14.69 7.88
C TYR A 237 13.34 -13.64 6.79
N GLY A 238 14.13 -12.56 6.74
CA GLY A 238 14.02 -11.54 5.72
C GLY A 238 14.38 -12.04 4.31
N ALA A 239 13.57 -11.73 3.32
CA ALA A 239 13.69 -12.24 1.96
C ALA A 239 14.97 -11.82 1.24
N GLY A 240 15.45 -10.59 1.44
CA GLY A 240 16.73 -10.10 0.92
C GLY A 240 17.91 -10.95 1.42
N LEU A 241 17.88 -11.33 2.69
CA LEU A 241 18.87 -12.23 3.28
C LEU A 241 18.70 -13.68 2.79
N LEU A 242 17.47 -14.19 2.71
CA LEU A 242 17.19 -15.57 2.27
C LEU A 242 17.51 -15.82 0.79
N SER A 243 17.59 -14.77 -0.02
CA SER A 243 17.84 -14.84 -1.47
C SER A 243 19.26 -14.42 -1.88
N SER A 244 20.09 -14.03 -0.92
CA SER A 244 21.47 -13.59 -1.14
C SER A 244 22.49 -14.57 -0.54
N ILE A 245 23.33 -15.17 -1.39
CA ILE A 245 24.38 -16.10 -0.95
C ILE A 245 25.34 -15.36 0.00
N GLY A 246 25.77 -14.15 -0.38
CA GLY A 246 26.76 -13.39 0.38
C GLY A 246 26.18 -12.76 1.64
N GLU A 247 25.03 -12.09 1.53
CA GLU A 247 24.46 -11.37 2.69
C GLU A 247 23.87 -12.30 3.74
N SER A 248 23.37 -13.49 3.37
CA SER A 248 22.90 -14.48 4.35
C SER A 248 24.00 -14.88 5.35
N VAL A 249 25.25 -14.92 4.91
CA VAL A 249 26.40 -15.22 5.78
C VAL A 249 26.83 -13.96 6.54
N SER A 250 27.12 -12.87 5.82
CA SER A 250 27.69 -11.67 6.45
C SER A 250 26.73 -10.99 7.43
N CYS A 251 25.42 -11.18 7.30
CA CYS A 251 24.45 -10.58 8.23
C CYS A 251 24.61 -11.06 9.68
N LEU A 252 25.16 -12.26 9.88
CA LEU A 252 25.37 -12.85 11.21
C LEU A 252 26.74 -12.51 11.80
N GLU A 253 27.64 -11.90 11.03
CA GLU A 253 28.97 -11.51 11.50
C GLU A 253 28.90 -10.42 12.60
N PRO A 254 29.84 -10.38 13.56
CA PRO A 254 29.81 -9.43 14.68
C PRO A 254 29.79 -7.94 14.27
N GLU A 255 30.30 -7.61 13.08
CA GLU A 255 30.40 -6.25 12.55
C GLU A 255 29.03 -5.65 12.22
N VAL A 256 28.06 -6.49 11.83
CA VAL A 256 26.67 -6.05 11.58
C VAL A 256 25.96 -5.91 12.91
N LYS A 257 25.46 -4.72 13.24
CA LYS A 257 24.82 -4.47 14.54
C LYS A 257 23.44 -5.12 14.62
N LYS A 258 23.17 -5.90 15.68
CA LYS A 258 21.85 -6.50 15.96
C LYS A 258 21.11 -5.61 16.96
N ILE A 259 19.91 -5.16 16.59
CA ILE A 259 19.09 -4.23 17.39
C ILE A 259 17.75 -4.93 17.70
N PRO A 260 17.22 -4.87 18.93
CA PRO A 260 15.87 -5.32 19.21
C PRO A 260 14.86 -4.59 18.31
N TYR A 261 13.98 -5.34 17.65
CA TYR A 261 12.93 -4.75 16.82
C TYR A 261 11.92 -3.97 17.69
N SER A 262 11.58 -2.76 17.26
CA SER A 262 10.53 -1.92 17.84
C SER A 262 10.04 -0.96 16.75
N ILE A 263 9.06 -0.12 17.07
CA ILE A 263 8.61 0.93 16.16
C ILE A 263 9.73 1.91 15.77
N ASP A 264 10.81 2.00 16.55
CA ASP A 264 11.95 2.88 16.26
C ASP A 264 12.67 2.51 14.97
N ALA A 265 12.48 1.29 14.45
CA ALA A 265 13.00 0.88 13.14
C ALA A 265 12.55 1.83 12.01
N GLN A 266 11.41 2.51 12.14
CA GLN A 266 10.95 3.52 11.19
C GLN A 266 11.91 4.74 11.07
N ASN A 267 12.77 4.96 12.07
CA ASN A 267 13.72 6.07 12.08
C ASN A 267 15.05 5.73 11.40
N TYR A 268 15.23 4.49 10.97
CA TYR A 268 16.44 4.03 10.29
C TYR A 268 16.21 4.01 8.78
N ALA A 269 16.81 4.96 8.08
CA ALA A 269 16.87 4.92 6.62
C ALA A 269 17.81 3.79 6.16
N PHE A 270 17.61 3.32 4.93
CA PHE A 270 18.39 2.24 4.33
C PHE A 270 18.91 2.65 2.95
N ASP A 271 20.00 1.99 2.54
CA ASP A 271 20.53 2.05 1.20
C ASP A 271 20.38 0.66 0.57
N ILE A 272 19.66 0.61 -0.54
CA ILE A 272 19.38 -0.64 -1.25
C ILE A 272 20.60 -1.18 -2.00
N THR A 273 21.64 -0.37 -2.20
CA THR A 273 22.80 -0.68 -3.05
C THR A 273 24.01 -1.20 -2.29
N THR A 274 23.94 -1.20 -0.96
CA THR A 274 25.05 -1.59 -0.09
C THR A 274 24.60 -2.61 0.94
N LYS A 275 25.56 -3.31 1.55
CA LYS A 275 25.27 -4.24 2.65
C LYS A 275 24.73 -3.50 3.85
N GLN A 276 23.75 -4.10 4.53
CA GLN A 276 23.07 -3.46 5.64
C GLN A 276 23.98 -3.37 6.89
N PRO A 277 24.24 -2.17 7.45
CA PRO A 277 25.17 -2.01 8.59
C PRO A 277 24.56 -2.47 9.92
N GLN A 278 23.24 -2.53 9.99
CA GLN A 278 22.48 -2.99 11.14
C GLN A 278 21.27 -3.80 10.69
N LEU A 279 20.80 -4.68 11.56
CA LEU A 279 19.60 -5.49 11.36
C LEU A 279 18.79 -5.56 12.65
N PHE A 280 17.48 -5.76 12.49
CA PHE A 280 16.54 -5.81 13.60
C PHE A 280 16.11 -7.23 13.91
N VAL A 281 16.08 -7.56 15.21
CA VAL A 281 15.74 -8.89 15.72
C VAL A 281 14.40 -8.83 16.43
N CYS A 282 13.37 -9.48 15.88
CA CYS A 282 12.09 -9.66 16.55
C CYS A 282 12.12 -10.91 17.45
N ARG A 283 11.27 -10.95 18.48
CA ARG A 283 11.15 -12.13 19.36
C ARG A 283 10.52 -13.30 18.62
N ASP A 284 9.43 -13.01 17.92
CA ASP A 284 8.56 -13.92 17.18
C ASP A 284 7.76 -13.12 16.13
N PHE A 285 6.93 -13.81 15.34
CA PHE A 285 6.08 -13.15 14.33
C PHE A 285 4.90 -12.39 14.93
N GLU A 286 4.47 -12.71 16.15
CA GLU A 286 3.42 -11.95 16.85
C GLU A 286 3.95 -10.55 17.22
N HIS A 287 5.21 -10.45 17.65
CA HIS A 287 5.88 -9.18 17.90
C HIS A 287 5.93 -8.27 16.67
N LEU A 288 6.06 -8.83 15.46
CA LEU A 288 6.00 -8.03 14.22
C LEU A 288 4.64 -7.36 14.06
N LYS A 289 3.56 -8.11 14.35
CA LYS A 289 2.20 -7.61 14.32
C LYS A 289 1.96 -6.56 15.40
N ASP A 290 2.42 -6.77 16.62
CA ASP A 290 2.29 -5.79 17.71
C ASP A 290 2.85 -4.42 17.32
N VAL A 291 4.07 -4.40 16.78
CA VAL A 291 4.72 -3.16 16.33
C VAL A 291 3.99 -2.54 15.14
N LEU A 292 3.50 -3.35 14.21
CA LEU A 292 2.70 -2.85 13.08
C LEU A 292 1.38 -2.21 13.55
N GLU A 293 0.68 -2.80 14.52
CA GLU A 293 -0.54 -2.19 15.08
C GLU A 293 -0.21 -0.92 15.87
N GLU A 294 0.92 -0.86 16.58
CA GLU A 294 1.39 0.36 17.21
C GLU A 294 1.60 1.48 16.17
N PHE A 295 2.27 1.17 15.06
CA PHE A 295 2.45 2.10 13.95
C PHE A 295 1.11 2.51 13.33
N ALA A 296 0.26 1.53 13.01
CA ALA A 296 -1.03 1.76 12.38
C ALA A 296 -1.95 2.66 13.23
N SER A 297 -1.93 2.51 14.57
CA SER A 297 -2.71 3.33 15.49
C SER A 297 -2.40 4.83 15.41
N LYS A 298 -1.22 5.21 14.88
CA LYS A 298 -0.76 6.59 14.73
C LYS A 298 -1.00 7.14 13.31
N MET A 299 -1.49 6.32 12.38
CA MET A 299 -1.69 6.72 10.99
C MET A 299 -2.96 7.55 10.78
N ALA A 300 -2.94 8.37 9.74
CA ALA A 300 -4.02 9.28 9.34
C ALA A 300 -5.39 8.59 9.27
N TYR A 301 -5.45 7.37 8.73
CA TYR A 301 -6.70 6.65 8.54
C TYR A 301 -7.32 6.13 9.85
N GLN A 302 -6.54 6.02 10.94
CA GLN A 302 -7.02 5.64 12.27
C GLN A 302 -7.31 6.86 13.15
N VAL A 303 -6.41 7.86 13.13
CA VAL A 303 -6.54 9.07 13.96
C VAL A 303 -7.59 10.03 13.40
N GLY A 304 -7.64 10.18 12.07
CA GLY A 304 -8.54 11.10 11.39
C GLY A 304 -8.32 12.56 11.76
N GLY A 305 -9.40 13.33 11.79
CA GLY A 305 -9.39 14.75 12.19
C GLY A 305 -8.59 15.65 11.25
N LEU A 306 -8.15 16.80 11.77
CA LEU A 306 -7.44 17.81 10.98
C LEU A 306 -6.09 17.30 10.46
N GLU A 307 -5.35 16.52 11.26
CA GLU A 307 -4.05 15.98 10.86
C GLU A 307 -4.20 15.07 9.63
N GLY A 308 -5.17 14.14 9.64
CA GLY A 308 -5.42 13.27 8.49
C GLY A 308 -5.86 14.04 7.25
N ILE A 309 -6.68 15.08 7.39
CA ILE A 309 -7.09 15.93 6.27
C ILE A 309 -5.90 16.72 5.73
N ASN A 310 -5.04 17.28 6.58
CA ASN A 310 -3.84 18.00 6.14
C ASN A 310 -2.89 17.08 5.37
N LYS A 311 -2.69 15.84 5.83
CA LYS A 311 -1.91 14.83 5.08
C LYS A 311 -2.54 14.53 3.71
N ALA A 312 -3.87 14.45 3.63
CA ALA A 312 -4.57 14.26 2.36
C ALA A 312 -4.40 15.45 1.40
N VAL A 313 -4.38 16.68 1.92
CA VAL A 313 -4.10 17.90 1.14
C VAL A 313 -2.65 17.93 0.67
N GLU A 314 -1.70 17.61 1.54
CA GLU A 314 -0.26 17.59 1.22
C GLU A 314 0.11 16.50 0.20
N CYS A 315 -0.56 15.34 0.28
CA CYS A 315 -0.43 14.23 -0.66
C CYS A 315 -0.70 14.67 -2.10
N ASN A 316 -1.63 15.61 -2.31
CA ASN A 316 -2.05 16.11 -3.63
C ASN A 316 -2.33 14.98 -4.64
N ASN A 317 -2.95 13.91 -4.14
CA ASN A 317 -3.38 12.75 -4.90
C ASN A 317 -4.76 12.32 -4.38
N VAL A 318 -5.39 11.35 -5.04
CA VAL A 318 -6.69 10.83 -4.61
C VAL A 318 -6.54 10.22 -3.22
N ALA A 319 -7.26 10.80 -2.26
CA ALA A 319 -7.44 10.29 -0.92
C ALA A 319 -8.94 10.06 -0.67
N THR A 320 -9.27 9.39 0.43
CA THR A 320 -10.66 9.20 0.85
C THR A 320 -10.86 9.72 2.27
N CYS A 321 -11.86 10.58 2.46
CA CYS A 321 -12.33 11.01 3.77
C CYS A 321 -13.65 10.29 4.09
N GLU A 322 -13.74 9.67 5.26
CA GLU A 322 -14.96 9.03 5.74
C GLU A 322 -15.59 9.85 6.87
N TYR A 323 -16.86 10.19 6.73
CA TYR A 323 -17.64 10.92 7.72
C TYR A 323 -18.21 9.97 8.78
N SER A 324 -18.66 10.50 9.93
CA SER A 324 -19.33 9.72 10.98
C SER A 324 -20.62 9.02 10.51
N SER A 325 -21.20 9.49 9.40
CA SER A 325 -22.32 8.84 8.71
C SER A 325 -21.93 7.55 7.96
N GLY A 326 -20.63 7.34 7.69
CA GLY A 326 -20.08 6.32 6.80
C GLY A 326 -20.03 6.75 5.33
N LEU A 327 -20.39 8.01 5.01
CA LEU A 327 -20.18 8.57 3.68
C LEU A 327 -18.68 8.67 3.42
N GLN A 328 -18.24 8.22 2.26
CA GLN A 328 -16.86 8.31 1.80
C GLN A 328 -16.80 9.31 0.65
N VAL A 329 -15.90 10.27 0.73
CA VAL A 329 -15.59 11.22 -0.34
C VAL A 329 -14.18 10.92 -0.83
N SER A 330 -14.06 10.51 -2.10
CA SER A 330 -12.77 10.18 -2.71
C SER A 330 -12.42 11.18 -3.81
N GLY A 331 -11.32 11.90 -3.66
CA GLY A 331 -10.87 12.94 -4.59
C GLY A 331 -9.55 13.56 -4.17
N VAL A 332 -9.09 14.59 -4.90
CA VAL A 332 -7.90 15.36 -4.51
C VAL A 332 -8.33 16.49 -3.59
N PHE A 333 -7.92 16.43 -2.31
CA PHE A 333 -8.25 17.44 -1.32
C PHE A 333 -7.35 18.66 -1.48
N ASP A 334 -7.92 19.86 -1.50
CA ASP A 334 -7.18 21.10 -1.72
C ASP A 334 -7.40 22.15 -0.63
N GLU A 335 -8.49 22.03 0.14
CA GLU A 335 -8.81 22.96 1.22
C GLU A 335 -9.49 22.27 2.40
N VAL A 336 -9.07 22.68 3.59
CA VAL A 336 -9.79 22.46 4.84
C VAL A 336 -9.91 23.81 5.57
N ILE A 337 -11.10 24.11 6.06
CA ILE A 337 -11.33 25.28 6.90
C ILE A 337 -11.56 24.78 8.32
N THR A 338 -10.95 25.46 9.29
CA THR A 338 -11.11 25.17 10.71
C THR A 338 -11.82 26.29 11.45
N ASP A 339 -12.38 25.96 12.61
CA ASP A 339 -12.77 26.97 13.59
C ASP A 339 -11.57 27.44 14.44
N ALA A 340 -11.83 28.30 15.43
CA ALA A 340 -10.81 28.84 16.34
C ALA A 340 -10.12 27.77 17.23
N ASN A 341 -10.68 26.55 17.31
CA ASN A 341 -10.14 25.43 18.08
C ASN A 341 -9.45 24.38 17.18
N ASN A 342 -9.19 24.70 15.91
CA ASN A 342 -8.65 23.77 14.91
C ASN A 342 -9.56 22.58 14.59
N ALA A 343 -10.86 22.66 14.87
CA ALA A 343 -11.80 21.63 14.42
C ALA A 343 -12.16 21.85 12.94
N PRO A 344 -12.08 20.83 12.07
CA PRO A 344 -12.50 20.95 10.68
C PRO A 344 -13.99 21.28 10.58
N VAL A 345 -14.32 22.35 9.86
CA VAL A 345 -15.70 22.81 9.64
C VAL A 345 -16.11 22.75 8.17
N TYR A 346 -15.16 22.65 7.26
CA TYR A 346 -15.40 22.48 5.84
C TYR A 346 -14.22 21.77 5.21
N LEU A 347 -14.50 20.90 4.25
CA LEU A 347 -13.49 20.28 3.40
C LEU A 347 -13.89 20.39 1.93
N ARG A 348 -12.88 20.47 1.07
CA ARG A 348 -13.06 20.55 -0.38
C ARG A 348 -12.12 19.59 -1.10
N THR A 349 -12.66 19.01 -2.14
CA THR A 349 -11.90 18.33 -3.19
C THR A 349 -12.01 19.11 -4.48
N THR A 350 -11.01 18.98 -5.35
CA THR A 350 -10.99 19.55 -6.70
C THR A 350 -10.94 18.47 -7.76
N GLY A 351 -11.50 18.78 -8.93
CA GLY A 351 -11.54 17.87 -10.07
C GLY A 351 -12.47 16.68 -9.83
N LYS A 352 -12.12 15.52 -10.39
CA LYS A 352 -12.97 14.33 -10.35
C LYS A 352 -13.08 13.77 -8.94
N THR A 353 -14.30 13.79 -8.40
CA THR A 353 -14.61 13.23 -7.08
C THR A 353 -15.71 12.17 -7.17
N ALA A 354 -15.65 11.16 -6.31
CA ALA A 354 -16.70 10.17 -6.17
C ALA A 354 -17.18 10.08 -4.72
N LEU A 355 -18.47 9.82 -4.54
CA LEU A 355 -19.05 9.49 -3.24
C LEU A 355 -19.33 7.99 -3.16
N ALA A 356 -18.97 7.39 -2.03
CA ALA A 356 -19.18 5.98 -1.77
C ALA A 356 -19.77 5.74 -0.38
N PHE A 357 -20.30 4.54 -0.18
CA PHE A 357 -20.68 4.01 1.12
C PHE A 357 -20.25 2.54 1.18
N ARG A 358 -19.48 2.17 2.21
CA ARG A 358 -18.89 0.83 2.35
C ARG A 358 -18.11 0.40 1.09
N ASN A 359 -17.27 1.30 0.58
CA ASN A 359 -16.42 1.10 -0.60
C ASN A 359 -17.20 0.82 -1.89
N LYS A 360 -18.49 1.19 -1.95
CA LYS A 360 -19.31 1.12 -3.17
C LYS A 360 -19.77 2.51 -3.56
N GLU A 361 -19.49 2.90 -4.80
CA GLU A 361 -19.94 4.18 -5.37
C GLU A 361 -21.47 4.33 -5.20
N LEU A 362 -21.90 5.52 -4.81
CA LEU A 362 -23.31 5.88 -4.71
C LEU A 362 -23.88 6.20 -6.09
N ASP A 363 -25.05 5.63 -6.40
CA ASP A 363 -25.72 5.85 -7.69
C ASP A 363 -25.88 7.33 -8.02
N GLY A 364 -25.30 7.75 -9.15
CA GLY A 364 -25.34 9.14 -9.62
C GLY A 364 -24.36 10.09 -8.93
N HIS A 365 -23.41 9.58 -8.15
CA HIS A 365 -22.40 10.39 -7.46
C HIS A 365 -20.95 9.94 -7.77
N GLY A 366 -20.73 9.39 -8.95
CA GLY A 366 -19.38 9.12 -9.47
C GLY A 366 -18.68 10.36 -10.03
N ILE A 367 -17.50 10.13 -10.60
CA ILE A 367 -16.60 11.15 -11.16
C ILE A 367 -17.21 11.97 -12.30
N ASP A 368 -18.21 11.43 -12.99
CA ASP A 368 -18.92 12.13 -14.06
C ASP A 368 -19.95 13.13 -13.52
N TYR A 369 -20.41 12.94 -12.28
CA TYR A 369 -21.31 13.88 -11.63
C TYR A 369 -20.53 14.99 -10.93
N HIS A 370 -19.53 14.64 -10.11
CA HIS A 370 -18.68 15.61 -9.40
C HIS A 370 -17.38 15.86 -10.18
N LYS A 371 -17.49 16.44 -11.39
CA LYS A 371 -16.33 16.66 -12.29
C LYS A 371 -15.37 17.73 -11.80
N GLU A 372 -15.88 18.72 -11.09
CA GLU A 372 -15.13 19.91 -10.66
C GLU A 372 -14.67 19.83 -9.19
N GLY A 373 -15.23 18.89 -8.44
CA GLY A 373 -14.90 18.66 -7.05
C GLY A 373 -16.14 18.44 -6.20
N PHE A 374 -15.92 18.38 -4.90
CA PHE A 374 -16.95 18.25 -3.90
C PHE A 374 -16.59 19.10 -2.68
N GLY A 375 -17.51 19.96 -2.26
CA GLY A 375 -17.40 20.78 -1.07
C GLY A 375 -18.41 20.35 -0.03
N SER A 376 -17.98 20.19 1.22
CA SER A 376 -18.88 19.79 2.30
C SER A 376 -18.55 20.50 3.61
N PRO A 377 -19.53 21.19 4.18
CA PRO A 377 -19.48 21.56 5.60
C PRO A 377 -19.41 20.30 6.48
N VAL A 378 -18.77 20.45 7.64
CA VAL A 378 -18.57 19.41 8.64
C VAL A 378 -19.00 19.96 9.99
N GLY A 379 -19.66 19.13 10.79
CA GLY A 379 -20.01 19.44 12.17
C GLY A 379 -21.52 19.49 12.45
N LYS A 380 -21.84 19.96 13.65
CA LYS A 380 -23.22 19.97 14.17
C LYS A 380 -24.05 21.12 13.60
N TRP A 381 -25.36 20.93 13.56
CA TRP A 381 -26.31 21.96 13.18
C TRP A 381 -26.78 22.74 14.42
N LYS A 382 -27.01 24.06 14.30
CA LYS A 382 -27.51 24.90 15.39
C LYS A 382 -28.94 24.54 15.80
N GLN A 383 -29.73 24.05 14.86
CA GLN A 383 -31.15 23.77 15.05
C GLN A 383 -31.41 22.52 15.90
N THR A 384 -30.40 21.69 16.18
CA THR A 384 -30.56 20.44 16.94
C THR A 384 -29.28 20.06 17.69
N PRO A 385 -29.38 19.57 18.95
CA PRO A 385 -28.22 19.06 19.68
C PRO A 385 -27.77 17.67 19.17
N ALA A 386 -28.63 16.95 18.45
CA ALA A 386 -28.32 15.61 17.93
C ALA A 386 -27.41 15.68 16.69
N SER A 387 -26.52 14.69 16.54
CA SER A 387 -25.67 14.60 15.35
C SER A 387 -26.53 14.41 14.09
N PRO A 388 -26.28 15.16 13.00
CA PRO A 388 -27.12 15.14 11.80
C PRO A 388 -27.38 13.74 11.23
N GLU A 389 -26.36 12.88 11.21
CA GLU A 389 -26.41 11.52 10.72
C GLU A 389 -27.38 10.62 11.50
N LEU A 390 -27.75 10.98 12.74
CA LEU A 390 -28.65 10.21 13.60
C LEU A 390 -30.11 10.71 13.57
N LEU A 391 -30.39 11.83 12.90
CA LEU A 391 -31.73 12.41 12.86
C LEU A 391 -32.71 11.57 12.05
N THR A 392 -33.81 11.15 12.67
CA THR A 392 -34.91 10.45 11.99
C THR A 392 -35.63 11.35 10.98
N ASN A 393 -36.38 10.78 10.04
CA ASN A 393 -37.18 11.55 9.08
C ASN A 393 -38.19 12.48 9.78
N ALA A 394 -38.79 12.03 10.90
CA ALA A 394 -39.69 12.87 11.68
C ALA A 394 -38.98 14.10 12.26
N GLN A 395 -37.75 13.92 12.76
CA GLN A 395 -36.93 15.02 13.26
C GLN A 395 -36.47 15.95 12.13
N LEU A 396 -36.07 15.41 10.97
CA LEU A 396 -35.74 16.22 9.79
C LEU A 396 -36.95 17.06 9.33
N HIS A 397 -38.15 16.46 9.30
CA HIS A 397 -39.37 17.18 8.96
C HIS A 397 -39.70 18.27 9.98
N ALA A 398 -39.50 18.02 11.27
CA ALA A 398 -39.67 19.03 12.32
C ALA A 398 -38.69 20.21 12.16
N LEU A 399 -37.52 19.97 11.57
CA LEU A 399 -36.53 20.99 11.20
C LEU A 399 -36.84 21.66 9.84
N GLY A 400 -37.93 21.30 9.18
CA GLY A 400 -38.30 21.83 7.86
C GLY A 400 -37.52 21.22 6.69
N ILE A 401 -36.71 20.19 6.93
CA ILE A 401 -35.95 19.46 5.92
C ILE A 401 -36.86 18.40 5.31
N VAL A 402 -37.52 18.76 4.21
CA VAL A 402 -38.47 17.91 3.48
C VAL A 402 -38.18 18.04 2.00
N GLU A 403 -38.17 16.91 1.28
CA GLU A 403 -38.02 16.91 -0.18
C GLU A 403 -39.04 17.84 -0.85
N GLY A 404 -38.58 18.61 -1.83
CA GLY A 404 -39.33 19.64 -2.53
C GLY A 404 -39.44 21.00 -1.81
N LYS A 405 -39.01 21.12 -0.54
CA LYS A 405 -39.09 22.39 0.21
C LYS A 405 -37.75 23.12 0.25
N LYS A 406 -37.81 24.45 0.36
CA LYS A 406 -36.64 25.29 0.67
C LYS A 406 -36.33 25.19 2.16
N VAL A 407 -35.04 25.07 2.48
CA VAL A 407 -34.57 25.05 3.86
C VAL A 407 -33.29 25.87 3.99
N LYS A 408 -33.04 26.37 5.20
CA LYS A 408 -31.80 27.03 5.62
C LYS A 408 -31.25 26.27 6.81
N LEU A 409 -30.09 25.64 6.62
CA LEU A 409 -29.32 24.93 7.65
C LEU A 409 -28.19 25.83 8.12
N GLU A 410 -27.98 25.86 9.43
CA GLU A 410 -26.91 26.65 10.04
C GLU A 410 -26.06 25.72 10.87
N PHE A 411 -24.78 25.62 10.56
CA PHE A 411 -23.81 24.86 11.33
C PHE A 411 -23.39 25.66 12.56
N VAL A 412 -23.01 24.97 13.63
CA VAL A 412 -22.47 25.59 14.85
C VAL A 412 -21.23 26.44 14.53
N SER A 413 -20.44 26.02 13.54
CA SER A 413 -19.31 26.76 13.00
C SER A 413 -19.65 28.12 12.40
N GLY A 414 -20.93 28.36 12.06
CA GLY A 414 -21.38 29.57 11.38
C GLY A 414 -21.57 29.40 9.87
N ILE A 415 -21.27 28.21 9.32
CA ILE A 415 -21.58 27.91 7.92
C ILE A 415 -23.10 27.87 7.74
N VAL A 416 -23.60 28.52 6.70
CA VAL A 416 -25.03 28.50 6.34
C VAL A 416 -25.18 27.84 4.99
N VAL A 417 -26.03 26.81 4.92
CA VAL A 417 -26.41 26.14 3.66
C VAL A 417 -27.89 26.39 3.41
N SER A 418 -28.24 26.92 2.24
CA SER A 418 -29.63 27.16 1.87
C SER A 418 -29.91 26.68 0.44
N GLY A 419 -31.10 26.14 0.22
CA GLY A 419 -31.49 25.60 -1.08
C GLY A 419 -32.81 24.85 -1.00
N ARG A 420 -33.23 24.28 -2.12
CA ARG A 420 -34.38 23.37 -2.18
C ARG A 420 -33.88 21.94 -2.03
N VAL A 421 -34.45 21.18 -1.08
CA VAL A 421 -34.10 19.78 -0.87
C VAL A 421 -34.67 18.95 -2.03
N GLU A 422 -33.81 18.25 -2.76
CA GLU A 422 -34.23 17.38 -3.87
C GLU A 422 -34.33 15.92 -3.45
N LYS A 423 -33.37 15.46 -2.63
CA LYS A 423 -33.30 14.05 -2.23
C LYS A 423 -32.66 13.91 -0.86
N ILE A 424 -33.20 13.02 -0.04
CA ILE A 424 -32.64 12.62 1.24
C ILE A 424 -32.25 11.14 1.15
N LEU A 425 -30.94 10.87 1.16
CA LEU A 425 -30.40 9.51 1.12
C LEU A 425 -30.06 9.03 2.52
N ARG A 426 -30.55 7.82 2.86
CA ARG A 426 -30.24 7.15 4.12
C ARG A 426 -29.73 5.73 3.85
N ARG A 427 -28.77 5.28 4.65
CA ARG A 427 -28.24 3.92 4.67
C ARG A 427 -28.06 3.49 6.12
N ASP A 428 -28.41 2.24 6.42
CA ASP A 428 -28.30 1.66 7.76
C ASP A 428 -28.87 2.53 8.89
N GLY A 429 -30.01 3.18 8.64
CA GLY A 429 -30.64 4.06 9.62
C GLY A 429 -29.96 5.42 9.84
N LYS A 430 -28.83 5.69 9.17
CA LYS A 430 -28.15 7.00 9.20
C LYS A 430 -28.54 7.89 8.02
N LEU A 431 -28.61 9.19 8.26
CA LEU A 431 -28.65 10.20 7.20
C LEU A 431 -27.27 10.27 6.55
N LEU A 432 -27.23 10.02 5.24
CA LEU A 432 -25.98 9.93 4.48
C LEU A 432 -25.73 11.18 3.64
N LEU A 433 -26.75 11.64 2.90
CA LEU A 433 -26.64 12.78 1.99
C LEU A 433 -27.98 13.51 1.88
N ILE A 434 -27.93 14.84 1.83
CA ILE A 434 -29.05 15.69 1.41
C ILE A 434 -28.62 16.40 0.13
N ALA A 435 -29.30 16.11 -0.98
CA ALA A 435 -29.08 16.80 -2.24
C ALA A 435 -29.91 18.09 -2.29
N PHE A 436 -29.29 19.18 -2.73
CA PHE A 436 -29.93 20.49 -2.88
C PHE A 436 -29.89 20.95 -4.32
N SER A 437 -30.96 21.60 -4.79
CA SER A 437 -30.96 22.45 -5.98
C SER A 437 -30.96 23.92 -5.58
N ASN A 438 -30.41 24.78 -6.45
CA ASN A 438 -30.24 26.21 -6.18
C ASN A 438 -29.56 26.45 -4.81
N CYS A 439 -28.52 25.65 -4.55
CA CYS A 439 -27.82 25.62 -3.28
C CYS A 439 -26.84 26.79 -3.17
N ASN A 440 -26.79 27.41 -1.99
CA ASN A 440 -25.80 28.38 -1.61
C ASN A 440 -25.24 28.00 -0.23
N ALA A 441 -23.92 27.83 -0.14
CA ALA A 441 -23.18 27.69 1.10
C ALA A 441 -22.42 29.00 1.37
N LYS A 442 -22.32 29.43 2.64
CA LYS A 442 -21.55 30.62 3.03
C LYS A 442 -20.83 30.41 4.34
N TYR A 443 -19.63 30.96 4.45
CA TYR A 443 -18.84 31.04 5.68
C TYR A 443 -18.19 32.41 5.80
N GLY A 444 -18.75 33.28 6.66
CA GLY A 444 -18.35 34.69 6.70
C GLY A 444 -18.53 35.37 5.34
N ASP A 445 -17.47 35.98 4.82
CA ASP A 445 -17.44 36.61 3.49
C ASP A 445 -17.13 35.65 2.33
N ARG A 446 -16.83 34.38 2.63
CA ARG A 446 -16.58 33.34 1.62
C ARG A 446 -17.92 32.72 1.20
N VAL A 447 -18.16 32.69 -0.11
CA VAL A 447 -19.31 32.02 -0.76
C VAL A 447 -18.83 30.72 -1.38
#